data_AF-A0A5C7GKS6-F1
#
_entry.id   AF-A0A5C7GKS6-F1
#
_cell.length_a   1.000
_cell.length_b   1.000
_cell.length_c   1.000
_cell.angle_alpha   90.00
_cell.angle_beta   90.00
_cell.angle_gamma   90.00
#
_symmetry.space_group_name_H-M   'P 1'
#
loop_
_entity.id
_entity.type
_entity.pdbx_description
1 polymer ?
#
loop_
_entity_poly.entity_id
_entity_poly.type
_entity_poly.pdbx_seq_one_letter_code
_entity_poly.pdbx_strand_id
1 'polypeptide(L)'
;MRKNLIILILATTGFFSFGQSDKSTPDTVDSTKNKGQKTQTYIPNSFIESEFKYTDSEGKEVIIQNSGARGGGNIDGDRDPNAVRGYDDSTGTHYGHGIFWTRIINETNSPLEFSINFPADSLSISPPPDNYLKLFLLPDAMRVDKLSSYNYGITGLRSFFDNNFDKPTGLQTKINPNEEYFFYVTTLIHMPDQRGPITAEVVLEEQNLFYKVSVTGIGTKLIPIGQLVFKKSKQ
;
A
#
# COMPACT_ATOMS: atom_id res chain seq x y z
N MET A 1 -48.58 -24.12 -54.89
CA MET A 1 -48.43 -25.56 -54.54
C MET A 1 -47.10 -25.76 -53.81
N ARG A 2 -47.15 -26.34 -52.59
CA ARG A 2 -46.12 -27.15 -51.89
C ARG A 2 -44.73 -26.48 -51.62
N LYS A 3 -44.08 -26.61 -50.46
CA LYS A 3 -44.20 -27.52 -49.30
C LYS A 3 -43.43 -26.93 -48.08
N ASN A 4 -43.91 -27.31 -46.89
CA ASN A 4 -43.42 -27.05 -45.53
C ASN A 4 -41.98 -27.53 -45.25
N LEU A 5 -41.36 -27.04 -44.16
CA LEU A 5 -40.98 -27.91 -43.01
C LEU A 5 -40.64 -27.09 -41.75
N ILE A 6 -41.37 -27.34 -40.65
CA ILE A 6 -41.04 -26.93 -39.27
C ILE A 6 -40.34 -28.13 -38.62
N ILE A 7 -39.20 -27.93 -37.97
CA ILE A 7 -38.52 -28.96 -37.17
C ILE A 7 -38.69 -28.61 -35.69
N LEU A 8 -39.37 -29.52 -34.99
CA LEU A 8 -39.53 -29.61 -33.54
C LEU A 8 -38.57 -30.71 -33.06
N ILE A 9 -37.72 -30.46 -32.06
CA ILE A 9 -36.95 -31.52 -31.38
C ILE A 9 -37.25 -31.46 -29.89
N LEU A 10 -37.91 -32.52 -29.41
CA LEU A 10 -38.07 -32.87 -27.99
C LEU A 10 -36.73 -33.36 -27.43
N ALA A 11 -36.36 -32.92 -26.22
CA ALA A 11 -35.37 -33.59 -25.39
C ALA A 11 -36.08 -34.28 -24.22
N THR A 12 -35.95 -35.60 -24.18
CA THR A 12 -36.54 -36.52 -23.20
C THR A 12 -35.72 -36.58 -21.91
N THR A 13 -36.43 -36.66 -20.79
CA THR A 13 -35.94 -36.96 -19.44
C THR A 13 -35.28 -38.32 -19.34
N GLY A 14 -34.22 -38.42 -18.54
CA GLY A 14 -33.66 -39.68 -18.04
C GLY A 14 -33.25 -39.52 -16.58
N PHE A 15 -34.07 -40.06 -15.67
CA PHE A 15 -33.75 -40.25 -14.26
C PHE A 15 -32.86 -41.49 -14.11
N PHE A 16 -31.75 -41.35 -13.38
CA PHE A 16 -31.11 -42.48 -12.68
C PHE A 16 -31.01 -42.12 -11.20
N SER A 17 -31.58 -43.00 -10.39
CA SER A 17 -31.56 -43.00 -8.93
C SER A 17 -30.46 -43.93 -8.44
N PHE A 18 -29.68 -43.49 -7.45
CA PHE A 18 -29.07 -44.36 -6.45
C PHE A 18 -29.06 -43.60 -5.12
N GLY A 19 -29.77 -44.14 -4.14
CA GLY A 19 -29.74 -43.65 -2.76
C GLY A 19 -28.50 -44.15 -2.03
N GLN A 20 -28.05 -43.40 -1.02
CA GLN A 20 -28.18 -43.77 0.40
C GLN A 20 -27.73 -42.58 1.26
N SER A 21 -28.35 -42.51 2.42
CA SER A 21 -28.21 -41.55 3.51
C SER A 21 -26.78 -41.32 3.99
N ASP A 22 -26.43 -40.06 4.26
CA ASP A 22 -25.64 -39.68 5.44
C ASP A 22 -26.09 -38.31 5.95
N LYS A 23 -26.56 -38.28 7.20
CA LYS A 23 -26.81 -37.05 7.95
C LYS A 23 -25.46 -36.52 8.43
N SER A 24 -24.91 -35.52 7.74
CA SER A 24 -23.86 -34.69 8.31
C SER A 24 -24.49 -33.68 9.26
N THR A 25 -24.38 -33.94 10.55
CA THR A 25 -24.56 -32.93 11.60
C THR A 25 -23.61 -31.76 11.34
N PRO A 26 -24.02 -30.49 11.48
CA PRO A 26 -23.07 -29.39 11.53
C PRO A 26 -22.36 -29.46 12.87
N ASP A 27 -21.06 -29.72 12.86
CA ASP A 27 -20.23 -29.52 14.03
C ASP A 27 -20.36 -28.07 14.47
N THR A 28 -20.97 -27.89 15.64
CA THR A 28 -21.01 -26.63 16.34
C THR A 28 -19.58 -26.33 16.76
N VAL A 29 -18.90 -25.48 15.98
CA VAL A 29 -17.63 -24.89 16.37
C VAL A 29 -17.88 -24.09 17.63
N ASP A 30 -17.50 -24.69 18.76
CA ASP A 30 -17.45 -24.05 20.06
C ASP A 30 -16.48 -22.86 19.96
N SER A 31 -17.06 -21.69 19.72
CA SER A 31 -16.34 -20.43 19.67
C SER A 31 -16.06 -20.00 21.10
N THR A 32 -15.12 -20.68 21.75
CA THR A 32 -14.49 -20.18 22.96
C THR A 32 -13.68 -18.95 22.56
N LYS A 33 -14.33 -17.77 22.65
CA LYS A 33 -13.71 -16.47 22.43
C LYS A 33 -12.59 -16.30 23.48
N ASN A 34 -11.35 -16.58 23.08
CA ASN A 34 -10.18 -16.00 23.72
C ASN A 34 -10.23 -14.49 23.51
N LYS A 35 -10.85 -13.78 24.46
CA LYS A 35 -10.65 -12.34 24.64
C LYS A 35 -9.20 -12.13 25.05
N GLY A 36 -8.33 -11.65 24.15
CA GLY A 36 -7.03 -11.16 24.59
C GLY A 36 -5.90 -10.97 23.57
N GLN A 37 -6.02 -11.42 22.31
CA GLN A 37 -4.99 -11.17 21.29
C GLN A 37 -5.62 -10.41 20.12
N LYS A 38 -5.15 -9.19 19.85
CA LYS A 38 -5.40 -8.55 18.56
C LYS A 38 -4.71 -9.41 17.51
N THR A 39 -5.49 -10.09 16.67
CA THR A 39 -4.97 -10.80 15.51
C THR A 39 -4.47 -9.76 14.51
N GLN A 40 -3.23 -9.90 14.05
CA GLN A 40 -2.66 -9.08 12.97
C GLN A 40 -3.61 -9.07 11.77
N THR A 41 -3.72 -7.94 11.06
CA THR A 41 -4.60 -7.89 9.89
C THR A 41 -4.05 -8.76 8.75
N TYR A 42 -4.90 -9.58 8.14
CA TYR A 42 -4.50 -10.37 7.00
C TYR A 42 -4.41 -9.50 5.73
N ILE A 43 -3.26 -9.54 5.06
CA ILE A 43 -3.03 -8.92 3.75
C ILE A 43 -2.68 -10.05 2.78
N PRO A 44 -3.39 -10.21 1.65
CA PRO A 44 -2.99 -11.21 0.66
C PRO A 44 -1.60 -10.88 0.11
N ASN A 45 -0.74 -11.89 -0.04
CA ASN A 45 0.64 -11.73 -0.51
C ASN A 45 0.74 -11.01 -1.86
N SER A 46 -0.29 -11.09 -2.71
CA SER A 46 -0.35 -10.36 -3.98
C SER A 46 -0.36 -8.83 -3.85
N PHE A 47 -0.57 -8.29 -2.65
CA PHE A 47 -0.51 -6.85 -2.37
C PHE A 47 0.80 -6.43 -1.68
N ILE A 48 1.64 -7.38 -1.27
CA ILE A 48 2.93 -7.14 -0.63
C ILE A 48 4.01 -7.28 -1.71
N GLU A 49 4.71 -6.18 -2.00
CA GLU A 49 5.83 -6.17 -2.95
C GLU A 49 7.13 -6.58 -2.28
N SER A 50 7.36 -6.07 -1.06
CA SER A 50 8.53 -6.42 -0.26
C SER A 50 8.19 -6.55 1.22
N GLU A 51 8.93 -7.43 1.89
CA GLU A 51 8.87 -7.64 3.33
C GLU A 51 10.30 -7.69 3.88
N PHE A 52 10.54 -6.93 4.94
CA PHE A 52 11.80 -6.93 5.67
C PHE A 52 11.56 -7.26 7.13
N LYS A 53 12.39 -8.15 7.68
CA LYS A 53 12.34 -8.59 9.07
C LYS A 53 13.59 -8.11 9.79
N TYR A 54 13.38 -7.42 10.90
CA TYR A 54 14.45 -6.87 11.74
C TYR A 54 14.36 -7.49 13.11
N THR A 55 15.33 -8.34 13.43
CA THR A 55 15.36 -9.06 14.70
C THR A 55 16.06 -8.23 15.77
N ASP A 56 15.42 -8.07 16.93
CA ASP A 56 16.04 -7.47 18.11
C ASP A 56 17.01 -8.44 18.81
N SER A 57 17.67 -7.95 19.88
CA SER A 57 18.60 -8.78 20.66
C SER A 57 17.94 -9.95 21.39
N GLU A 58 16.61 -9.97 21.53
CA GLU A 58 15.83 -11.04 22.16
C GLU A 58 15.28 -12.05 21.15
N GLY A 59 15.60 -11.89 19.85
CA GLY A 59 15.10 -12.76 18.79
C GLY A 59 13.67 -12.43 18.34
N LYS A 60 13.12 -11.26 18.71
CA LYS A 60 11.80 -10.79 18.29
C LYS A 60 11.88 -9.89 17.07
N GLU A 61 10.84 -9.90 16.25
CA GLU A 61 10.87 -9.23 14.94
C GLU A 61 10.08 -7.92 14.93
N VAL A 62 10.64 -6.94 14.24
CA VAL A 62 9.88 -5.84 13.63
C VAL A 62 9.80 -6.14 12.14
N ILE A 63 8.58 -6.19 11.61
CA ILE A 63 8.34 -6.52 10.20
C ILE A 63 7.87 -5.25 9.47
N ILE A 64 8.50 -4.93 8.35
CA ILE A 64 8.09 -3.84 7.46
C ILE A 64 7.64 -4.45 6.14
N GLN A 65 6.37 -4.24 5.79
CA GLN A 65 5.79 -4.65 4.52
C GLN A 65 5.50 -3.42 3.67
N ASN A 66 5.85 -3.47 2.38
CA ASN A 66 5.63 -2.40 1.43
C ASN A 66 4.74 -2.87 0.27
N SER A 67 3.94 -1.96 -0.25
CA SER A 67 3.13 -2.21 -1.44
C SER A 67 3.88 -1.95 -2.74
N GLY A 68 3.36 -2.52 -3.83
CA GLY A 68 3.72 -2.06 -5.17
C GLY A 68 3.20 -0.64 -5.43
N ALA A 69 3.63 -0.04 -6.55
CA ALA A 69 3.16 1.28 -6.93
C ALA A 69 1.71 1.26 -7.43
N ARG A 70 0.89 2.20 -6.94
CA ARG A 70 -0.33 2.68 -7.61
C ARG A 70 -0.12 4.12 -8.07
N GLY A 71 -1.04 4.63 -8.88
CA GLY A 71 -0.93 5.95 -9.51
C GLY A 71 -0.60 5.86 -11.00
N GLY A 72 0.12 6.85 -11.54
CA GLY A 72 0.47 6.95 -12.96
C GLY A 72 -0.72 7.23 -13.92
N GLY A 73 -1.94 7.29 -13.38
CA GLY A 73 -3.16 7.66 -14.09
C GLY A 73 -3.69 9.03 -13.66
N ASN A 74 -5.00 9.16 -13.58
CA ASN A 74 -5.65 10.33 -12.99
C ASN A 74 -5.40 10.35 -11.48
N ILE A 75 -5.03 11.52 -10.95
CA ILE A 75 -4.71 11.72 -9.55
C ILE A 75 -5.88 11.44 -8.60
N ASP A 76 -7.12 11.76 -9.01
CA ASP A 76 -8.33 11.58 -8.19
C ASP A 76 -9.21 10.42 -8.68
N GLY A 77 -8.67 9.56 -9.55
CA GLY A 77 -9.32 8.31 -9.93
C GLY A 77 -10.53 8.41 -10.86
N ASP A 78 -10.70 9.57 -11.49
CA ASP A 78 -11.66 9.68 -12.59
C ASP A 78 -11.16 8.83 -13.78
N ARG A 79 -12.01 7.91 -14.24
CA ARG A 79 -11.78 7.10 -15.44
C ARG A 79 -11.96 7.90 -16.73
N ASP A 80 -11.97 9.22 -16.65
CA ASP A 80 -12.04 10.09 -17.82
C ASP A 80 -10.76 9.88 -18.67
N PRO A 81 -10.87 9.35 -19.89
CA PRO A 81 -9.72 9.17 -20.77
C PRO A 81 -9.04 10.50 -21.17
N ASN A 82 -9.71 11.63 -20.97
CA ASN A 82 -9.18 12.97 -21.25
C ASN A 82 -8.62 13.66 -20.00
N ALA A 83 -8.70 13.04 -18.83
CA ALA A 83 -8.17 13.64 -17.63
C ALA A 83 -6.64 13.76 -17.69
N VAL A 84 -6.14 14.87 -17.16
CA VAL A 84 -4.72 15.10 -16.98
C VAL A 84 -4.18 14.00 -16.05
N ARG A 85 -3.20 13.25 -16.57
CA ARG A 85 -2.49 12.25 -15.78
C ARG A 85 -1.43 12.95 -14.97
N GLY A 86 -1.27 12.61 -13.70
CA GLY A 86 -0.29 13.29 -12.85
C GLY A 86 -0.84 14.57 -12.20
N TYR A 87 0.06 15.49 -11.89
CA TYR A 87 -0.20 16.71 -11.14
C TYR A 87 0.55 17.87 -11.78
N ASP A 88 -0.13 19.00 -11.98
CA ASP A 88 0.51 20.26 -12.33
C ASP A 88 0.47 21.17 -11.11
N ASP A 89 1.64 21.69 -10.71
CA ASP A 89 1.70 22.66 -9.62
C ASP A 89 1.26 24.07 -10.08
N SER A 90 1.23 25.02 -9.15
CA SER A 90 0.83 26.40 -9.40
C SER A 90 1.76 27.16 -10.37
N THR A 91 2.97 26.64 -10.60
CA THR A 91 3.94 27.19 -11.56
C THR A 91 3.78 26.62 -12.97
N GLY A 92 2.95 25.58 -13.12
CA GLY A 92 2.77 24.82 -14.35
C GLY A 92 3.79 23.70 -14.53
N THR A 93 4.55 23.33 -13.49
CA THR A 93 5.47 22.20 -13.55
C THR A 93 4.68 20.90 -13.41
N HIS A 94 4.94 19.97 -14.32
CA HIS A 94 4.26 18.68 -14.37
C HIS A 94 4.97 17.60 -13.56
N TYR A 95 4.19 16.78 -12.86
CA TYR A 95 4.66 15.66 -12.04
C TYR A 95 3.89 14.38 -12.37
N GLY A 96 4.62 13.28 -12.54
CA GLY A 96 4.06 11.95 -12.32
C GLY A 96 3.75 11.74 -10.84
N HIS A 97 2.89 10.79 -10.51
CA HIS A 97 2.61 10.44 -9.11
C HIS A 97 2.65 8.93 -8.86
N GLY A 98 3.14 8.57 -7.68
CA GLY A 98 3.13 7.22 -7.14
C GLY A 98 2.51 7.19 -5.74
N ILE A 99 1.80 6.12 -5.43
CA ILE A 99 1.12 5.90 -4.16
C ILE A 99 1.50 4.53 -3.66
N PHE A 100 1.96 4.49 -2.42
CA PHE A 100 2.42 3.30 -1.72
C PHE A 100 1.78 3.25 -0.34
N TRP A 101 1.52 2.05 0.16
CA TRP A 101 1.31 1.86 1.58
C TRP A 101 2.48 1.09 2.18
N THR A 102 2.78 1.41 3.43
CA THR A 102 3.73 0.67 4.26
C THR A 102 3.01 0.25 5.53
N ARG A 103 3.30 -0.97 5.98
CA ARG A 103 2.85 -1.54 7.24
C ARG A 103 4.06 -1.87 8.10
N ILE A 104 4.02 -1.47 9.36
CA ILE A 104 5.00 -1.85 10.37
C ILE A 104 4.29 -2.72 11.39
N ILE A 105 4.83 -3.90 11.66
CA ILE A 105 4.31 -4.88 12.63
C ILE A 105 5.32 -5.01 13.76
N ASN A 106 4.88 -4.77 14.98
CA ASN A 106 5.70 -4.93 16.17
C ASN A 106 5.42 -6.31 16.82
N GLU A 107 6.24 -7.32 16.53
CA GLU A 107 6.14 -8.63 17.20
C GLU A 107 7.01 -8.71 18.47
N THR A 108 7.59 -7.59 18.89
CA THR A 108 8.43 -7.51 20.09
C THR A 108 7.60 -7.31 21.36
N ASN A 109 8.25 -7.48 22.51
CA ASN A 109 7.63 -7.29 23.82
C ASN A 109 7.66 -5.82 24.30
N SER A 110 8.30 -4.93 23.54
CA SER A 110 8.46 -3.52 23.90
C SER A 110 7.76 -2.62 22.88
N PRO A 111 7.23 -1.45 23.30
CA PRO A 111 6.71 -0.50 22.33
C PRO A 111 7.80 0.07 21.44
N LEU A 112 7.45 0.28 20.17
CA LEU A 112 8.28 1.00 19.20
C LEU A 112 7.81 2.44 19.13
N GLU A 113 8.75 3.37 19.17
CA GLU A 113 8.51 4.74 18.71
C GLU A 113 9.04 4.89 17.31
N PHE A 114 8.18 5.41 16.45
CA PHE A 114 8.43 5.54 15.03
C PHE A 114 8.16 6.98 14.64
N SER A 115 9.11 7.58 13.91
CA SER A 115 8.95 8.92 13.37
C SER A 115 9.45 8.99 11.94
N ILE A 116 8.64 9.55 11.05
CA ILE A 116 9.00 9.94 9.68
C ILE A 116 8.82 11.44 9.52
N ASN A 117 9.73 12.06 8.79
CA ASN A 117 9.59 13.44 8.32
C ASN A 117 10.02 13.52 6.85
N PHE A 118 9.14 14.06 6.01
CA PHE A 118 9.45 14.42 4.64
C PHE A 118 9.58 15.94 4.51
N PRO A 119 10.67 16.45 3.92
CA PRO A 119 10.87 17.89 3.77
C PRO A 119 9.88 18.49 2.78
N ALA A 120 9.66 19.80 2.90
CA ALA A 120 8.92 20.58 1.90
C ALA A 120 9.67 20.66 0.56
N ASP A 121 11.00 20.59 0.60
CA ASP A 121 11.85 20.72 -0.58
C ASP A 121 11.86 19.43 -1.40
N SER A 122 12.08 19.59 -2.71
CA SER A 122 12.29 18.48 -3.62
C SER A 122 13.64 17.80 -3.40
N LEU A 123 13.66 16.48 -3.56
CA LEU A 123 14.83 15.63 -3.42
C LEU A 123 15.31 15.21 -4.81
N SER A 124 16.52 15.61 -5.18
CA SER A 124 17.15 15.15 -6.42
C SER A 124 17.26 13.61 -6.43
N ILE A 125 16.98 12.96 -7.55
CA ILE A 125 17.11 11.50 -7.74
C ILE A 125 18.22 11.13 -8.74
N SER A 126 18.65 12.08 -9.55
CA SER A 126 19.77 12.02 -10.50
C SER A 126 20.49 13.38 -10.48
N PRO A 127 21.69 13.54 -11.06
CA PRO A 127 22.37 14.85 -11.08
C PRO A 127 21.41 15.96 -11.53
N PRO A 128 21.34 17.08 -10.77
CA PRO A 128 20.47 18.21 -11.08
C PRO A 128 20.72 18.77 -12.49
N PRO A 129 19.74 19.49 -13.10
CA PRO A 129 18.55 20.06 -12.46
C PRO A 129 17.25 19.27 -12.62
N ASP A 130 17.18 18.27 -13.51
CA ASP A 130 15.88 17.93 -14.11
C ASP A 130 15.14 16.76 -13.48
N ASN A 131 15.77 16.01 -12.56
CA ASN A 131 15.18 14.81 -11.97
C ASN A 131 15.11 14.91 -10.46
N TYR A 132 13.90 15.15 -9.96
CA TYR A 132 13.64 15.27 -8.52
C TYR A 132 12.26 14.71 -8.17
N LEU A 133 12.10 14.41 -6.89
CA LEU A 133 10.83 13.97 -6.33
C LEU A 133 10.44 14.77 -5.10
N LYS A 134 9.19 14.65 -4.71
CA LYS A 134 8.62 15.24 -3.51
C LYS A 134 7.80 14.17 -2.81
N LEU A 135 8.00 14.03 -1.50
CA LEU A 135 7.39 12.96 -0.70
C LEU A 135 6.36 13.55 0.25
N PHE A 136 5.23 12.86 0.39
CA PHE A 136 4.18 13.25 1.31
C PHE A 136 3.63 12.05 2.07
N LEU A 137 3.40 12.23 3.36
CA LEU A 137 2.57 11.36 4.18
C LEU A 137 1.11 11.84 4.08
N LEU A 138 0.20 10.93 3.73
CA LEU A 138 -1.21 11.27 3.77
C LEU A 138 -1.73 11.20 5.22
N PRO A 139 -2.68 12.07 5.59
CA PRO A 139 -3.29 12.05 6.92
C PRO A 139 -4.22 10.84 7.12
N ASP A 140 -4.73 10.27 6.03
CA ASP A 140 -5.64 9.13 6.08
C ASP A 140 -4.90 7.83 6.40
N ALA A 141 -5.44 7.06 7.35
CA ALA A 141 -4.96 5.72 7.63
C ALA A 141 -5.34 4.76 6.49
N MET A 142 -4.39 3.94 6.05
CA MET A 142 -4.64 2.89 5.08
C MET A 142 -5.62 1.86 5.64
N ARG A 143 -6.53 1.38 4.78
CA ARG A 143 -7.51 0.36 5.14
C ARG A 143 -7.42 -0.84 4.19
N VAL A 144 -7.47 -2.02 4.79
CA VAL A 144 -7.31 -3.30 4.07
C VAL A 144 -8.45 -3.57 3.09
N ASP A 145 -9.67 -3.11 3.37
CA ASP A 145 -10.81 -3.20 2.44
C ASP A 145 -10.63 -2.35 1.17
N LYS A 146 -9.60 -1.51 1.11
CA LYS A 146 -9.28 -0.65 -0.05
C LYS A 146 -8.09 -1.13 -0.87
N LEU A 147 -7.46 -2.26 -0.53
CA LEU A 147 -6.28 -2.78 -1.24
C LEU A 147 -6.49 -2.94 -2.76
N SER A 148 -7.67 -3.39 -3.18
CA SER A 148 -8.04 -3.58 -4.59
C SER A 148 -8.65 -2.33 -5.24
N SER A 149 -8.95 -1.29 -4.46
CA SER A 149 -9.52 -0.05 -4.98
C SER A 149 -8.47 0.72 -5.79
N TYR A 150 -8.95 1.51 -6.75
CA TYR A 150 -8.09 2.45 -7.48
C TYR A 150 -7.33 3.34 -6.50
N ASN A 151 -6.02 3.54 -6.71
CA ASN A 151 -5.16 4.30 -5.81
C ASN A 151 -5.30 3.91 -4.32
N TYR A 152 -5.53 2.62 -4.04
CA TYR A 152 -5.79 2.12 -2.68
C TYR A 152 -6.97 2.81 -1.97
N GLY A 153 -7.94 3.31 -2.75
CA GLY A 153 -9.13 3.98 -2.24
C GLY A 153 -8.92 5.39 -1.73
N ILE A 154 -7.75 6.00 -1.98
CA ILE A 154 -7.49 7.40 -1.65
C ILE A 154 -8.23 8.29 -2.66
N THR A 155 -8.82 9.38 -2.15
CA THR A 155 -9.49 10.41 -2.95
C THR A 155 -9.07 11.80 -2.49
N GLY A 156 -9.17 12.82 -3.37
CA GLY A 156 -8.83 14.20 -3.01
C GLY A 156 -7.33 14.47 -2.93
N LEU A 157 -6.53 13.65 -3.63
CA LEU A 157 -5.08 13.81 -3.69
C LEU A 157 -4.68 15.14 -4.31
N ARG A 158 -5.42 15.62 -5.32
CA ARG A 158 -5.12 16.91 -5.92
C ARG A 158 -5.23 18.05 -4.90
N SER A 159 -6.37 18.12 -4.21
CA SER A 159 -6.59 19.10 -3.15
C SER A 159 -5.55 18.97 -2.03
N PHE A 160 -5.17 17.74 -1.68
CA PHE A 160 -4.11 17.51 -0.71
C PHE A 160 -2.78 18.13 -1.19
N PHE A 161 -2.36 17.87 -2.43
CA PHE A 161 -1.13 18.46 -2.96
C PHE A 161 -1.21 19.98 -3.06
N ASP A 162 -2.30 20.55 -3.58
CA ASP A 162 -2.48 22.00 -3.68
C ASP A 162 -2.31 22.71 -2.33
N ASN A 163 -2.77 22.08 -1.25
CA ASN A 163 -2.72 22.66 0.10
C ASN A 163 -1.42 22.37 0.86
N ASN A 164 -0.65 21.37 0.44
CA ASN A 164 0.51 20.86 1.17
C ASN A 164 1.80 20.87 0.35
N PHE A 165 1.79 21.35 -0.89
CA PHE A 165 2.95 21.34 -1.77
C PHE A 165 4.16 21.91 -1.04
N ASP A 166 4.12 23.14 -0.54
CA ASP A 166 5.29 23.76 0.11
C ASP A 166 5.37 23.51 1.62
N LYS A 167 4.82 22.39 2.11
CA LYS A 167 4.79 22.04 3.53
C LYS A 167 5.47 20.69 3.78
N PRO A 168 6.26 20.57 4.86
CA PRO A 168 6.73 19.26 5.28
C PRO A 168 5.54 18.42 5.76
N THR A 169 5.67 17.11 5.63
CA THR A 169 4.71 16.15 6.21
C THR A 169 5.45 15.22 7.15
N GLY A 170 4.84 14.91 8.28
CA GLY A 170 5.48 14.13 9.33
C GLY A 170 4.48 13.22 10.03
N LEU A 171 5.02 12.15 10.58
CA LEU A 171 4.27 11.19 11.36
C LEU A 171 5.14 10.79 12.55
N GLN A 172 4.56 10.88 13.75
CA GLN A 172 5.15 10.32 14.96
C GLN A 172 4.09 9.46 15.63
N THR A 173 4.41 8.19 15.85
CA THR A 173 3.49 7.25 16.48
C THR A 173 4.22 6.25 17.35
N LYS A 174 3.45 5.62 18.24
CA LYS A 174 3.88 4.53 19.10
C LYS A 174 3.13 3.26 18.67
N ILE A 175 3.86 2.19 18.41
CA ILE A 175 3.30 0.87 18.07
C ILE A 175 3.53 -0.04 19.28
N ASN A 176 2.46 -0.42 20.00
CA ASN A 176 2.62 -1.28 21.16
C ASN A 176 2.95 -2.73 20.74
N PRO A 177 3.40 -3.59 21.67
CA PRO A 177 3.62 -5.01 21.40
C PRO A 177 2.41 -5.68 20.74
N ASN A 178 2.68 -6.46 19.68
CA ASN A 178 1.68 -7.17 18.87
C ASN A 178 0.67 -6.25 18.17
N GLU A 179 1.01 -4.97 17.98
CA GLU A 179 0.25 -4.05 17.16
C GLU A 179 0.95 -3.79 15.83
N GLU A 180 0.19 -3.22 14.91
CA GLU A 180 0.65 -2.82 13.60
C GLU A 180 0.19 -1.40 13.29
N TYR A 181 0.91 -0.76 12.39
CA TYR A 181 0.59 0.58 11.93
C TYR A 181 0.74 0.66 10.43
N PHE A 182 -0.28 1.21 9.76
CA PHE A 182 -0.26 1.45 8.32
C PHE A 182 -0.25 2.93 8.02
N PHE A 183 0.48 3.32 6.99
CA PHE A 183 0.46 4.67 6.45
C PHE A 183 0.63 4.65 4.94
N TYR A 184 0.17 5.73 4.30
CA TYR A 184 0.43 5.97 2.89
C TYR A 184 1.61 6.92 2.71
N VAL A 185 2.43 6.60 1.72
CA VAL A 185 3.42 7.51 1.16
C VAL A 185 3.01 7.82 -0.27
N THR A 186 2.93 9.09 -0.60
CA THR A 186 2.75 9.55 -1.98
C THR A 186 3.99 10.27 -2.45
N THR A 187 4.31 10.08 -3.72
CA THR A 187 5.45 10.70 -4.38
C THR A 187 4.95 11.49 -5.57
N LEU A 188 5.36 12.75 -5.69
CA LEU A 188 5.33 13.50 -6.95
C LEU A 188 6.73 13.46 -7.55
N ILE A 189 6.84 13.14 -8.83
CA ILE A 189 8.13 12.96 -9.50
C ILE A 189 8.17 13.79 -10.78
N HIS A 190 9.19 14.65 -10.87
CA HIS A 190 9.49 15.43 -12.06
C HIS A 190 10.67 14.80 -12.79
N MET A 191 10.39 14.30 -14.00
CA MET A 191 11.38 13.69 -14.92
C MET A 191 10.91 13.99 -16.35
N PRO A 192 11.28 15.15 -16.92
CA PRO A 192 10.73 15.61 -18.20
C PRO A 192 11.12 14.69 -19.36
N ASP A 193 12.36 14.18 -19.35
CA ASP A 193 12.93 13.38 -20.44
C ASP A 193 12.92 11.88 -20.19
N GLN A 194 12.44 11.44 -19.02
CA GLN A 194 12.46 10.04 -18.62
C GLN A 194 11.12 9.60 -18.07
N ARG A 195 10.60 8.51 -18.63
CA ARG A 195 9.38 7.85 -18.15
C ARG A 195 9.75 6.43 -17.77
N GLY A 196 9.43 6.06 -16.55
CA GLY A 196 9.69 4.73 -16.06
C GLY A 196 8.81 4.42 -14.85
N PRO A 197 8.52 3.13 -14.62
CA PRO A 197 7.90 2.73 -13.37
C PRO A 197 8.81 3.15 -12.21
N ILE A 198 8.18 3.67 -11.17
CA ILE A 198 8.81 3.94 -9.88
C ILE A 198 8.45 2.80 -8.95
N THR A 199 9.45 2.25 -8.26
CA THR A 199 9.22 1.42 -7.08
C THR A 199 9.76 2.15 -5.88
N ALA A 200 9.09 1.96 -4.75
CA ALA A 200 9.54 2.54 -3.51
C ALA A 200 9.19 1.65 -2.33
N GLU A 201 10.08 1.65 -1.35
CA GLU A 201 9.94 0.87 -0.14
C GLU A 201 10.56 1.61 1.04
N VAL A 202 9.93 1.47 2.20
CA VAL A 202 10.53 1.85 3.48
C VAL A 202 11.37 0.69 3.96
N VAL A 203 12.63 0.97 4.25
CA VAL A 203 13.58 0.02 4.82
C VAL A 203 14.16 0.60 6.11
N LEU A 204 14.52 -0.29 7.03
CA LEU A 204 15.26 0.03 8.23
C LEU A 204 16.72 -0.41 8.04
N GLU A 205 17.66 0.46 8.35
CA GLU A 205 19.06 0.08 8.54
C GLU A 205 19.47 0.52 9.94
N GLU A 206 19.81 -0.47 10.78
CA GLU A 206 20.00 -0.30 12.22
C GLU A 206 18.74 0.27 12.90
N GLN A 207 18.71 1.57 13.18
CA GLN A 207 17.58 2.30 13.77
C GLN A 207 17.10 3.45 12.87
N ASN A 208 17.70 3.62 11.69
CA ASN A 208 17.39 4.69 10.74
C ASN A 208 16.45 4.16 9.66
N LEU A 209 15.38 4.90 9.40
CA LEU A 209 14.45 4.61 8.34
C LEU A 209 14.89 5.31 7.06
N PHE A 210 14.86 4.57 5.96
CA PHE A 210 15.13 5.07 4.64
C PHE A 210 13.94 4.84 3.71
N TYR A 211 13.64 5.82 2.88
CA TYR A 211 12.82 5.63 1.69
C TYR A 211 13.74 5.27 0.53
N LYS A 212 13.68 4.01 0.12
CA LYS A 212 14.42 3.50 -1.03
C LYS A 212 13.55 3.67 -2.26
N VAL A 213 13.91 4.61 -3.12
CA VAL A 213 13.25 4.83 -4.41
C VAL A 213 14.10 4.24 -5.52
N SER A 214 13.49 3.50 -6.44
CA SER A 214 14.14 3.02 -7.65
C SER A 214 13.36 3.47 -8.88
N VAL A 215 14.07 4.04 -9.84
CA VAL A 215 13.51 4.47 -11.11
C VAL A 215 14.28 3.81 -12.24
N THR A 216 13.56 3.08 -13.09
CA THR A 216 14.14 2.44 -14.27
C THR A 216 14.83 3.48 -15.16
N GLY A 217 16.12 3.27 -15.45
CA GLY A 217 16.93 4.18 -16.25
C GLY A 217 17.72 5.23 -15.47
N ILE A 218 17.44 5.42 -14.17
CA ILE A 218 18.22 6.29 -13.27
C ILE A 218 19.02 5.46 -12.28
N GLY A 219 18.35 4.52 -11.60
CA GLY A 219 18.93 3.73 -10.52
C GLY A 219 18.15 3.86 -9.22
N THR A 220 18.82 3.51 -8.12
CA THR A 220 18.24 3.46 -6.78
C THR A 220 18.86 4.54 -5.89
N LYS A 221 18.03 5.20 -5.08
CA LYS A 221 18.45 6.15 -4.07
C LYS A 221 17.84 5.81 -2.72
N LEU A 222 18.67 5.89 -1.67
CA LEU A 222 18.24 5.85 -0.28
C LEU A 222 18.12 7.28 0.25
N ILE A 223 16.94 7.62 0.76
CA ILE A 223 16.65 8.91 1.37
C ILE A 223 16.44 8.66 2.86
N PRO A 224 17.19 9.31 3.77
CA PRO A 224 16.92 9.20 5.20
C PRO A 224 15.61 9.92 5.52
N ILE A 225 14.69 9.24 6.21
CA ILE A 225 13.33 9.75 6.45
C ILE A 225 12.95 9.76 7.93
N GLY A 226 13.75 9.15 8.79
CA GLY A 226 13.50 9.15 10.22
C GLY A 226 14.13 7.96 10.92
N GLN A 227 13.47 7.50 11.97
CA GLN A 227 14.01 6.47 12.85
C GLN A 227 12.93 5.62 13.50
N LEU A 228 13.33 4.43 13.94
CA LEU A 228 12.54 3.50 14.73
C LEU A 228 13.34 3.10 15.97
N VAL A 229 12.78 3.39 17.15
CA VAL A 229 13.47 3.26 18.43
C VAL A 229 12.65 2.39 19.38
N PHE A 230 13.31 1.41 20.01
CA PHE A 230 12.71 0.59 21.06
C PHE A 230 12.64 1.37 22.36
N LYS A 231 11.45 1.51 22.95
CA LYS A 231 11.35 1.98 24.33
C LYS A 231 11.59 0.83 25.28
N LYS A 232 12.65 0.93 26.08
CA LYS A 232 12.81 0.07 27.26
C LYS A 232 11.58 0.23 28.14
N SER A 233 10.90 -0.87 28.42
CA SER A 233 9.87 -0.93 29.47
C SER A 233 10.49 -0.42 30.76
N LYS A 234 9.89 0.62 31.38
CA LYS A 234 10.28 1.00 32.75
C LYS A 234 9.98 -0.21 33.64
N GLN A 235 11.02 -0.77 34.26
CA GLN A 235 10.90 -1.75 35.35
C GLN A 235 10.23 -1.11 36.56
#